data_AF-A0A6J4N2B5-F1
#
_entry.id   AF-A0A6J4N2B5-F1
#
_cell.length_a   1.000
_cell.length_b   1.000
_cell.length_c   1.000
_cell.angle_alpha   90.00
_cell.angle_beta   90.00
_cell.angle_gamma   90.00
#
_symmetry.space_group_name_H-M   'P 1'
#
loop_
_entity.id
_entity.type
_entity.pdbx_description
1 polymer ?
#
loop_
_entity_poly.entity_id
_entity_poly.type
_entity_poly.pdbx_seq_one_letter_code
_entity_poly.pdbx_strand_id
1 'polypeptide(L)'
;MEFTPIIDVDPFDLPDWLGVSQVVWHADQGLRTGHLVAGRLVSGDEVLACDLLAVDEAYPVPVTDDDSRHRAHQAWRHGQVLVGEYAERLTLAVPGTRFDAERVLDSLARLARAVGGSPENMAALLRIGAEKADRR
;
A
#
# COMPACT_ATOMS: atom_id res chain seq x y z
N MET A 1 19.14 15.28 5.76
CA MET A 1 18.73 13.87 5.57
C MET A 1 17.55 13.95 4.63
N GLU A 2 17.69 13.38 3.43
CA GLU A 2 16.68 13.52 2.38
C GLU A 2 15.66 12.40 2.59
N PHE A 3 14.45 12.77 3.00
CA PHE A 3 13.34 11.84 3.15
C PHE A 3 12.55 11.86 1.83
N THR A 4 12.01 10.72 1.44
CA THR A 4 11.07 10.68 0.31
C THR A 4 9.67 10.98 0.86
N PRO A 5 9.06 12.14 0.55
CA PRO A 5 7.71 12.43 0.96
C PRO A 5 6.71 11.59 0.17
N ILE A 6 5.51 11.40 0.72
CA ILE A 6 4.38 10.82 0.02
C ILE A 6 3.59 11.96 -0.63
N ILE A 7 3.47 11.94 -1.95
CA ILE A 7 2.70 12.93 -2.69
C ILE A 7 1.27 12.42 -2.83
N ASP A 8 0.27 13.20 -2.41
CA ASP A 8 -1.11 12.73 -2.43
C ASP A 8 -1.61 12.48 -3.85
N VAL A 9 -2.32 11.37 -4.01
CA VAL A 9 -3.01 11.00 -5.24
C VAL A 9 -4.49 10.97 -4.92
N ASP A 10 -5.29 11.68 -5.71
CA ASP A 10 -6.74 11.59 -5.62
C ASP A 10 -7.18 10.18 -6.08
N PRO A 11 -7.85 9.39 -5.24
CA PRO A 11 -8.36 8.08 -5.64
C PRO A 11 -9.31 8.12 -6.84
N PHE A 12 -9.96 9.26 -7.11
CA PHE A 12 -10.83 9.44 -8.27
C PHE A 12 -10.07 9.69 -9.59
N ASP A 13 -8.77 10.02 -9.51
CA ASP A 13 -7.89 10.10 -10.68
C ASP A 13 -7.27 8.74 -11.05
N LEU A 14 -7.49 7.71 -10.22
CA LEU A 14 -7.06 6.34 -10.51
C LEU A 14 -7.94 5.68 -11.57
N PRO A 15 -7.46 4.61 -12.24
CA PRO A 15 -8.25 3.91 -13.25
C PRO A 15 -9.61 3.42 -12.74
N ASP A 16 -10.68 3.74 -13.48
CA ASP A 16 -12.08 3.43 -13.13
C ASP A 16 -12.32 1.94 -12.78
N TRP A 17 -11.56 1.03 -13.40
CA TRP A 17 -11.71 -0.41 -13.19
C TRP A 17 -11.50 -0.82 -11.72
N LEU A 18 -10.76 -0.02 -10.93
CA LEU A 18 -10.55 -0.25 -9.51
C LEU A 18 -11.84 -0.15 -8.67
N GLY A 19 -12.79 0.69 -9.11
CA GLY A 19 -14.06 0.89 -8.41
C GLY A 19 -15.17 -0.09 -8.83
N VAL A 20 -15.06 -0.68 -10.03
CA VAL A 20 -16.16 -1.44 -10.65
C VAL A 20 -15.88 -2.92 -10.89
N SER A 21 -14.61 -3.35 -10.92
CA SER A 21 -14.22 -4.72 -11.26
C SER A 21 -13.76 -5.51 -10.04
N GLN A 22 -13.60 -6.82 -10.19
CA GLN A 22 -12.89 -7.65 -9.21
C GLN A 22 -11.39 -7.42 -9.34
N VAL A 23 -10.75 -7.02 -8.25
CA VAL A 23 -9.34 -6.62 -8.20
C VAL A 23 -8.59 -7.51 -7.22
N VAL A 24 -7.48 -8.06 -7.69
CA VAL A 24 -6.55 -8.80 -6.82
C VAL A 24 -5.27 -7.99 -6.68
N TRP A 25 -4.91 -7.65 -5.45
CA TRP A 25 -3.58 -7.12 -5.17
C TRP A 25 -2.59 -8.27 -5.04
N HIS A 26 -1.54 -8.27 -5.85
CA HIS A 26 -0.50 -9.28 -5.88
C HIS A 26 0.73 -8.75 -5.16
N ALA A 27 1.17 -9.45 -4.11
CA ALA A 27 2.48 -9.21 -3.52
C ALA A 27 3.56 -9.75 -4.47
N ASP A 28 4.52 -8.92 -4.87
CA ASP A 28 5.65 -9.35 -5.70
C ASP A 28 6.69 -10.13 -4.85
N GLN A 29 6.75 -9.84 -3.55
CA GLN A 29 7.63 -10.49 -2.58
C GLN A 29 6.86 -10.96 -1.33
N GLY A 30 7.56 -11.62 -0.41
CA GLY A 30 6.95 -12.09 0.84
C GLY A 30 6.58 -10.93 1.77
N LEU A 31 5.50 -11.05 2.56
CA LEU A 31 5.09 -9.98 3.50
C LEU A 31 6.13 -9.66 4.59
N ARG A 32 7.10 -10.54 4.80
CA ARG A 32 8.15 -10.39 5.83
C ARG A 32 9.39 -9.64 5.33
N THR A 33 9.31 -8.97 4.18
CA THR A 33 10.44 -8.23 3.59
C THR A 33 10.74 -6.89 4.25
N GLY A 34 9.85 -6.39 5.13
CA GLY A 34 10.07 -5.16 5.90
C GLY A 34 8.86 -4.23 5.91
N HIS A 35 9.14 -2.92 5.91
CA HIS A 35 8.14 -1.85 5.92
C HIS A 35 7.52 -1.58 4.55
N LEU A 36 8.22 -1.92 3.46
CA LEU A 36 7.74 -1.76 2.08
C LEU A 36 7.46 -3.13 1.47
N VAL A 37 6.23 -3.34 1.01
CA VAL A 37 5.83 -4.53 0.27
C VAL A 37 5.44 -4.12 -1.14
N ALA A 38 6.31 -4.44 -2.08
CA ALA A 38 6.07 -4.20 -3.50
C ALA A 38 4.90 -5.07 -4.00
N GLY A 39 4.01 -4.48 -4.77
CA GLY A 39 2.89 -5.19 -5.36
C GLY A 39 2.23 -4.48 -6.54
N ARG A 40 1.10 -5.05 -6.95
CA ARG A 40 0.31 -4.58 -8.10
C ARG A 40 -1.14 -4.98 -7.97
N LEU A 41 -2.04 -4.08 -8.36
CA LEU A 41 -3.47 -4.32 -8.52
C LEU A 41 -3.69 -4.92 -9.90
N VAL A 42 -4.47 -6.00 -9.99
CA VAL A 42 -4.72 -6.74 -11.23
C VAL A 42 -6.22 -6.98 -11.40
N SER A 43 -6.74 -6.72 -12.59
CA SER A 43 -8.10 -7.09 -13.00
C SER A 43 -8.14 -7.48 -14.48
N GLY A 44 -8.29 -8.78 -14.77
CA GLY A 44 -8.15 -9.27 -16.15
C GLY A 44 -6.75 -8.98 -16.70
N ASP A 45 -6.67 -8.24 -17.80
CA ASP A 45 -5.40 -7.80 -18.42
C ASP A 45 -4.90 -6.44 -17.89
N GLU A 46 -5.69 -5.76 -17.05
CA GLU A 46 -5.33 -4.47 -16.46
C GLU A 46 -4.39 -4.67 -15.26
N VAL A 47 -3.32 -3.88 -15.21
CA VAL A 47 -2.30 -3.94 -14.16
C VAL A 47 -1.87 -2.54 -13.76
N LEU A 48 -1.87 -2.27 -12.45
CA LEU A 48 -1.37 -1.03 -11.86
C LEU A 48 -0.39 -1.36 -10.73
N ALA A 49 0.85 -0.88 -10.82
CA ALA A 49 1.79 -0.98 -9.71
C ALA A 49 1.21 -0.27 -8.49
N CYS A 50 1.21 -0.93 -7.33
CA CYS A 50 0.66 -0.38 -6.10
C CYS A 50 1.32 -1.05 -4.91
N ASP A 51 2.11 -0.30 -4.16
CA ASP A 51 2.88 -0.81 -3.04
C ASP A 51 2.18 -0.54 -1.71
N LEU A 52 2.56 -1.27 -0.68
CA LEU A 52 2.15 -1.00 0.70
C LEU A 52 3.35 -0.51 1.50
N LEU A 53 3.21 0.66 2.13
CA LEU A 53 4.26 1.28 2.93
C LEU A 53 3.84 1.45 4.39
N ALA A 54 4.58 0.83 5.30
CA ALA A 54 4.42 0.95 6.74
C ALA A 54 5.22 2.17 7.23
N VAL A 55 4.54 3.26 7.60
CA VAL A 55 5.15 4.60 7.77
C VAL A 55 5.89 4.83 9.10
N ASP A 56 5.79 3.91 10.06
CA ASP A 56 6.40 4.06 11.39
C ASP A 56 7.79 3.42 11.50
N GLU A 57 8.30 2.78 10.44
CA GLU A 57 9.68 2.30 10.44
C GLU A 57 10.67 3.48 10.39
N ALA A 58 11.59 3.50 11.35
CA ALA A 58 12.47 4.64 11.58
C ALA A 58 13.94 4.27 11.77
N TYR A 59 14.27 2.98 11.69
CA TYR A 59 15.64 2.51 11.81
C TYR A 59 16.16 1.93 10.48
N PRO A 60 17.40 2.28 10.05
CA PRO A 60 18.31 3.26 10.64
C PRO A 60 17.93 4.72 10.33
N VAL A 61 16.99 4.94 9.41
CA VAL A 61 16.47 6.25 8.99
C VAL A 61 14.94 6.13 8.80
N PRO A 62 14.16 7.17 9.15
CA PRO A 62 12.74 7.28 8.80
C PRO A 62 12.46 6.97 7.33
N VAL A 63 11.45 6.12 7.09
CA VAL A 63 11.02 5.77 5.73
C VAL A 63 10.42 6.94 4.97
N THR A 64 9.74 7.84 5.68
CA THR A 64 9.13 9.05 5.14
C THR A 64 9.25 10.19 6.15
N ASP A 65 8.99 11.41 5.68
CA ASP A 65 8.88 12.60 6.51
C ASP A 65 7.69 12.57 7.49
N ASP A 66 7.74 13.44 8.50
CA ASP A 66 6.76 13.47 9.59
C ASP A 66 5.36 13.86 9.12
N ASP A 67 5.25 14.71 8.09
CA ASP A 67 3.96 15.14 7.55
C ASP A 67 3.23 13.98 6.87
N SER A 68 3.91 13.22 6.01
CA SER A 68 3.33 12.01 5.41
C SER A 68 2.94 10.97 6.45
N ARG A 69 3.75 10.80 7.51
CA ARG A 69 3.39 9.92 8.63
C ARG A 69 2.13 10.42 9.33
N HIS A 70 2.02 11.71 9.61
CA HIS A 70 0.84 12.30 10.24
C HIS A 70 -0.42 12.09 9.39
N ARG A 71 -0.35 12.37 8.08
CA ARG A 71 -1.46 12.18 7.14
C ARG A 71 -1.90 10.72 7.06
N ALA A 72 -0.97 9.77 7.02
CA ALA A 72 -1.27 8.34 7.04
C ALA A 72 -2.04 7.93 8.31
N HIS A 73 -1.62 8.42 9.48
CA HIS A 73 -2.31 8.17 10.74
C HIS A 73 -3.71 8.81 10.78
N GLN A 74 -3.87 10.04 10.26
CA GLN A 74 -5.17 10.71 10.17
C GLN A 74 -6.14 9.94 9.28
N ALA A 75 -5.73 9.61 8.05
CA ALA A 75 -6.53 8.81 7.12
C ALA A 75 -6.96 7.49 7.78
N TRP A 76 -6.01 6.79 8.40
CA TRP A 76 -6.27 5.51 9.05
C TRP A 76 -7.29 5.61 10.19
N ARG A 77 -7.16 6.62 11.05
CA ARG A 77 -8.10 6.90 12.15
C ARG A 77 -9.53 7.16 11.64
N HIS A 78 -9.67 7.72 10.44
CA HIS A 78 -10.95 8.03 9.82
C HIS A 78 -11.50 6.90 8.92
N GLY A 79 -10.95 5.69 9.00
CA GLY A 79 -11.44 4.56 8.20
C GLY A 79 -11.03 4.62 6.73
N GLN A 80 -10.06 5.47 6.39
CA GLN A 80 -9.49 5.66 5.06
C GLN A 80 -8.06 5.12 5.00
N VAL A 81 -7.46 5.11 3.81
CA VAL A 81 -6.04 4.83 3.60
C VAL A 81 -5.45 6.00 2.82
N LEU A 82 -4.23 6.42 3.17
CA LEU A 82 -3.55 7.45 2.40
C LEU A 82 -3.06 6.84 1.10
N VAL A 83 -3.58 7.33 -0.03
CA VAL A 83 -3.15 6.95 -1.37
C VAL A 83 -2.22 8.04 -1.89
N GLY A 84 -1.02 7.65 -2.29
CA GLY A 84 -0.06 8.62 -2.79
C GLY A 84 1.04 7.98 -3.62
N GLU A 85 1.90 8.82 -4.17
CA GLU A 85 3.12 8.40 -4.83
C GLU A 85 4.29 8.42 -3.83
N TYR A 86 5.03 7.33 -3.79
CA TYR A 86 6.26 7.20 -3.00
C TYR A 86 7.31 6.52 -3.89
N ALA A 87 8.46 7.18 -4.07
CA ALA A 87 9.51 6.72 -4.98
C ALA A 87 8.98 6.35 -6.39
N GLU A 88 8.19 7.24 -6.99
CA GLU A 88 7.60 7.12 -8.35
C GLU A 88 6.60 5.95 -8.52
N ARG A 89 6.13 5.38 -7.41
CA ARG A 89 5.13 4.30 -7.41
C ARG A 89 3.92 4.67 -6.58
N LEU A 90 2.74 4.37 -7.11
CA LEU A 90 1.50 4.41 -6.34
C LEU A 90 1.66 3.53 -5.10
N THR A 91 1.26 4.05 -3.95
CA THR A 91 1.54 3.46 -2.65
C THR A 91 0.37 3.74 -1.71
N LEU A 92 -0.03 2.72 -0.96
CA LEU A 92 -0.92 2.85 0.19
C LEU A 92 -0.06 3.03 1.44
N ALA A 93 -0.14 4.20 2.06
CA ALA A 93 0.57 4.50 3.30
C ALA A 93 -0.27 4.04 4.50
N VAL A 94 0.33 3.20 5.33
CA VAL A 94 -0.36 2.47 6.40
C VAL A 94 0.44 2.65 7.70
N PRO A 95 -0.20 3.05 8.82
CA PRO A 95 0.46 3.05 10.12
C PRO A 95 1.07 1.68 10.46
N GLY A 96 2.16 1.66 11.22
CA GLY A 96 2.91 0.46 11.60
C GLY A 96 4.30 0.38 10.96
N THR A 97 5.03 -0.67 11.32
CA THR A 97 6.41 -0.92 10.87
C THR A 97 6.54 -2.12 9.91
N ARG A 98 5.47 -2.92 9.77
CA ARG A 98 5.43 -4.14 8.95
C ARG A 98 3.99 -4.51 8.58
N PHE A 99 3.86 -5.48 7.67
CA PHE A 99 2.58 -6.04 7.25
C PHE A 99 2.36 -7.48 7.70
N ASP A 100 1.13 -7.78 8.08
CA ASP A 100 0.55 -9.11 8.15
C ASP A 100 -0.65 -9.19 7.18
N ALA A 101 -1.25 -10.38 7.05
CA ALA A 101 -2.36 -10.58 6.12
C ALA A 101 -3.58 -9.70 6.47
N GLU A 102 -3.85 -9.48 7.75
CA GLU A 102 -4.99 -8.67 8.21
C GLU A 102 -4.81 -7.21 7.81
N ARG A 103 -3.62 -6.64 8.03
CA ARG A 103 -3.32 -5.25 7.67
C ARG A 103 -3.35 -5.03 6.16
N VAL A 104 -2.91 -6.01 5.37
CA VAL A 104 -3.05 -5.96 3.91
C VAL A 104 -4.54 -5.89 3.53
N LEU A 105 -5.36 -6.79 4.07
CA LEU A 105 -6.79 -6.81 3.75
C LEU A 105 -7.52 -5.53 4.20
N ASP A 106 -7.20 -4.97 5.38
CA ASP A 106 -7.79 -3.70 5.82
C ASP A 106 -7.37 -2.54 4.91
N SER A 107 -6.12 -2.52 4.44
CA SER A 107 -5.63 -1.51 3.50
C SER A 107 -6.37 -1.56 2.17
N LEU A 108 -6.60 -2.77 1.63
CA LEU A 108 -7.34 -2.96 0.38
C LEU A 108 -8.83 -2.63 0.53
N ALA A 109 -9.45 -2.97 1.67
CA ALA A 109 -10.83 -2.61 1.96
C ALA A 109 -11.01 -1.08 2.01
N ARG A 110 -10.03 -0.36 2.54
CA ARG A 110 -10.01 1.11 2.56
C ARG A 110 -9.78 1.70 1.17
N LEU A 111 -8.88 1.12 0.38
CA LEU A 111 -8.69 1.52 -1.02
C LEU A 111 -9.99 1.35 -1.82
N ALA A 112 -10.68 0.21 -1.68
CA ALA A 112 -11.96 -0.03 -2.36
C ALA A 112 -12.96 1.10 -2.11
N ARG A 113 -13.12 1.50 -0.85
CA ARG A 113 -14.01 2.62 -0.48
C ARG A 113 -13.54 3.96 -1.06
N ALA A 114 -12.23 4.18 -1.09
CA ALA A 114 -11.65 5.41 -1.61
C ALA A 114 -11.93 5.60 -3.10
N VAL A 115 -11.86 4.51 -3.89
CA VAL A 115 -12.19 4.51 -5.33
C VAL A 115 -13.68 4.33 -5.63
N GLY A 116 -14.56 4.45 -4.62
CA GLY A 116 -16.01 4.30 -4.77
C GLY A 116 -16.50 2.87 -5.00
N GLY A 117 -15.64 1.87 -4.85
CA GLY A 117 -15.96 0.45 -4.99
C GLY A 117 -16.35 -0.25 -3.69
N SER A 118 -16.54 -1.57 -3.78
CA SER A 118 -16.90 -2.43 -2.65
C SER A 118 -15.72 -3.29 -2.19
N PRO A 119 -15.44 -3.39 -0.88
CA PRO A 119 -14.41 -4.30 -0.36
C PRO A 119 -14.58 -5.76 -0.78
N GLU A 120 -15.81 -6.20 -1.10
CA GLU A 120 -16.07 -7.58 -1.56
C GLU A 120 -15.45 -7.89 -2.93
N ASN A 121 -15.08 -6.86 -3.69
CA ASN A 121 -14.39 -6.98 -4.97
C ASN A 121 -12.87 -6.96 -4.84
N MET A 122 -12.33 -6.80 -3.63
CA MET A 122 -10.89 -6.81 -3.39
C MET A 122 -10.44 -8.16 -2.84
N ALA A 123 -9.35 -8.68 -3.40
CA ALA A 123 -8.65 -9.84 -2.86
C ALA A 123 -7.14 -9.58 -2.79
N ALA A 124 -6.43 -10.38 -1.99
CA ALA A 124 -4.98 -10.33 -1.89
C ALA A 124 -4.38 -11.70 -2.26
N LEU A 125 -3.42 -11.70 -3.17
CA LEU A 125 -2.54 -12.84 -3.44
C LEU A 125 -1.23 -12.60 -2.69
N LEU A 126 -1.07 -13.30 -1.57
CA LEU A 126 0.06 -13.15 -0.67
C LEU A 126 1.12 -14.22 -0.91
N ARG A 127 2.39 -13.80 -0.96
CA ARG A 127 3.52 -14.73 -0.94
C ARG A 127 3.98 -14.90 0.50
N ILE A 128 4.08 -16.14 0.95
CA ILE A 128 4.61 -16.45 2.29
C ILE A 128 6.15 -16.44 2.29
N GLY A 129 6.75 -16.87 1.17
CA GLY A 129 8.20 -16.99 1.01
C GLY A 129 8.83 -15.81 0.27
N ALA A 130 9.74 -15.13 0.96
CA ALA A 130 11.02 -14.58 0.48
C ALA A 130 11.55 -13.67 1.60
N GLU A 131 12.20 -14.25 2.61
CA GLU A 131 13.24 -13.46 3.27
C GLU A 131 14.22 -13.07 2.17
N LYS A 132 14.59 -11.79 2.11
CA LYS A 132 15.66 -11.31 1.25
C LYS A 132 16.81 -12.29 1.45
N ALA A 133 17.19 -13.03 0.40
CA ALA A 133 18.35 -13.92 0.49
C ALA A 133 19.53 -13.01 0.85
N ASP A 134 19.93 -13.06 2.12
CA ASP A 134 21.02 -12.29 2.65
C ASP A 134 22.25 -12.75 1.86
N ARG A 135 22.64 -11.96 0.85
CA ARG A 135 23.88 -12.19 0.11
C ARG A 135 25.01 -11.89 1.09
N ARG A 136 25.41 -12.92 1.83
CA ARG A 136 26.70 -13.00 2.53
C ARG A 136 27.85 -12.84 1.57
#